data_AF-A0A819WDY5-F1
#
_entry.id   AF-A0A819WDY5-F1
#
_cell.length_a   1.000
_cell.length_b   1.000
_cell.length_c   1.000
_cell.angle_alpha   90.00
_cell.angle_beta   90.00
_cell.angle_gamma   90.00
#
_symmetry.space_group_name_H-M   'P 1'
#
loop_
_entity.id
_entity.type
_entity.pdbx_description
1 polymer ?
#
loop_
_entity_poly.entity_id
_entity_poly.type
_entity_poly.pdbx_seq_one_letter_code
_entity_poly.pdbx_strand_id
1 'polypeptide(L)' 'MSSVDSTIIRIVDNIKKSDSDSWNYRGLELSNEMLVVLISHPNIDKAAAAL' A
#
# COMPACT_ATOMS: atom_id res chain seq x y z
N MET A 1 -22.48 -19.57 0.52
CA MET A 1 -21.41 -18.77 -0.10
C MET A 1 -21.07 -17.65 0.86
N SER A 2 -19.94 -17.72 1.55
CA SER A 2 -19.49 -16.67 2.47
C SER A 2 -19.14 -15.43 1.65
N SER A 3 -19.90 -14.35 1.81
CA SER A 3 -19.54 -13.05 1.28
C SER A 3 -18.17 -12.70 1.85
N VAL A 4 -17.15 -12.70 1.01
CA VAL A 4 -15.84 -12.17 1.42
C VAL A 4 -16.07 -10.67 1.52
N ASP A 5 -16.24 -10.15 2.74
CA ASP A 5 -16.16 -8.71 2.96
C ASP A 5 -14.78 -8.28 2.48
N SER A 6 -14.72 -7.73 1.27
CA SER A 6 -13.48 -7.25 0.68
C SER A 6 -13.06 -6.03 1.49
N THR A 7 -12.13 -6.23 2.43
CA THR A 7 -11.58 -5.17 3.26
C THR A 7 -10.96 -4.05 2.43
N ILE A 8 -10.59 -4.35 1.18
CA ILE A 8 -10.01 -3.42 0.20
C ILE A 8 -11.08 -3.08 -0.84
N ILE A 9 -11.38 -1.79 -0.99
CA ILE A 9 -12.23 -1.24 -2.04
C ILE A 9 -11.42 -1.03 -3.32
N ARG A 10 -10.22 -0.46 -3.20
CA ARG A 10 -9.40 -0.06 -4.34
C ARG A 10 -7.92 -0.38 -4.14
N ILE A 11 -7.28 -0.80 -5.22
CA ILE A 11 -5.83 -0.96 -5.32
C ILE A 11 -5.31 0.05 -6.35
N VAL A 12 -4.22 0.74 -6.00
CA VAL A 12 -3.50 1.66 -6.88
C VAL A 12 -2.05 1.22 -6.98
N ASP A 13 -1.70 0.67 -8.14
CA ASP A 13 -0.32 0.36 -8.50
C ASP A 13 0.32 1.53 -9.28
N ASN A 14 1.62 1.40 -9.61
CA ASN A 14 2.38 2.38 -10.40
C ASN A 14 2.35 3.82 -9.84
N ILE A 15 2.43 3.95 -8.51
CA ILE A 15 2.58 5.25 -7.85
C ILE A 15 3.84 5.93 -8.39
N LYS A 16 3.68 7.18 -8.84
CA LYS A 16 4.78 7.99 -9.37
C LYS A 16 5.86 8.14 -8.29
N LYS A 17 7.11 7.87 -8.66
CA LYS A 17 8.30 7.98 -7.82
C LYS A 17 9.45 8.58 -8.62
N SER A 18 10.57 8.88 -7.94
CA SER A 18 11.81 9.27 -8.61
C SER A 18 12.36 8.13 -9.45
N ASP A 19 13.02 8.43 -10.57
CA ASP A 19 13.69 7.43 -11.41
C ASP A 19 14.79 6.66 -10.66
N SER A 20 15.39 7.30 -9.64
CA SER A 20 16.40 6.70 -8.77
C SER A 20 15.83 5.88 -7.60
N ASP A 21 14.51 5.88 -7.41
CA ASP A 21 13.87 5.25 -6.25
C ASP A 21 13.61 3.75 -6.51
N SER A 22 14.38 2.90 -5.82
CA SER A 22 14.29 1.44 -5.87
C SER A 22 13.12 0.86 -5.06
N TRP A 23 12.42 1.66 -4.26
CA TRP A 23 11.35 1.20 -3.39
C TRP A 23 10.08 0.90 -4.19
N ASN A 24 9.27 -0.04 -3.68
CA ASN A 24 7.98 -0.40 -4.26
C ASN A 24 6.86 0.22 -3.44
N TYR A 25 5.85 0.73 -4.13
CA TYR A 25 4.72 1.44 -3.52
C TYR A 25 3.41 0.86 -4.03
N ARG A 26 2.44 0.71 -3.13
CA ARG A 26 1.05 0.37 -3.47
C ARG A 26 0.09 1.16 -2.60
N GLY A 27 -0.88 1.80 -3.25
CA GLY A 27 -1.97 2.50 -2.57
C GLY A 27 -3.16 1.56 -2.37
N LEU A 28 -3.82 1.68 -1.23
CA LEU A 28 -5.08 0.99 -0.93
C LEU A 28 -6.12 1.99 -0.43
N GLU A 29 -7.36 1.78 -0.86
CA GLU A 29 -8.54 2.34 -0.22
C GLU A 29 -9.25 1.18 0.48
N LEU A 30 -9.38 1.27 1.80
CA LEU A 30 -10.03 0.25 2.61
C LEU A 30 -11.54 0.50 2.68
N SER A 31 -12.29 -0.56 3.01
CA SER A 31 -13.76 -0.54 3.19
C SER A 31 -14.27 0.48 4.20
N ASN A 32 -13.42 0.92 5.13
CA ASN A 32 -13.69 1.96 6.11
C ASN A 32 -13.19 3.35 5.68
N GLU A 33 -13.00 3.56 4.37
CA GLU A 33 -12.55 4.82 3.75
C GLU A 33 -11.11 5.22 4.09
N MET A 34 -10.36 4.38 4.81
CA MET A 34 -8.96 4.65 5.13
C MET A 34 -8.09 4.53 3.88
N LEU A 35 -7.29 5.56 3.64
CA LEU A 35 -6.28 5.58 2.60
C LEU A 35 -4.94 5.11 3.18
N VAL A 36 -4.35 4.10 2.55
CA VAL A 36 -3.10 3.48 3.00
C VAL A 36 -2.09 3.49 1.86
N VAL A 37 -0.82 3.76 2.17
CA VAL A 37 0.31 3.53 1.27
C VAL A 37 1.19 2.45 1.88
N LEU A 38 1.33 1.34 1.17
CA LEU A 38 2.32 0.32 1.47
C LEU A 38 3.63 0.67 0.79
N ILE A 39 4.71 0.61 1.55
CA ILE A 39 6.06 0.93 1.10
C ILE A 39 6.94 -0.30 1.38
N SER A 40 7.56 -0.85 0.34
CA SER A 40 8.36 -2.07 0.42
C SER A 40 9.75 -1.87 -0.15
N HIS A 41 10.75 -2.27 0.62
CA HIS A 41 12.13 -2.37 0.16
C HIS A 41 12.75 -3.64 0.77
N PRO A 42 13.44 -4.48 -0.03
CA PRO A 42 13.83 -5.83 0.40
C PRO A 42 14.91 -5.84 1.49
N ASN A 43 15.69 -4.76 1.59
CA ASN A 43 16.87 -4.67 2.46
C ASN A 43 16.73 -3.59 3.54
N ILE A 44 15.54 -3.40 4.11
CA ILE A 44 15.39 -2.43 5.23
C ILE A 44 15.84 -3.06 6.54
N ASP A 45 16.58 -2.30 7.33
CA ASP A 45 16.94 -2.70 8.70
C ASP A 45 15.83 -2.38 9.71
N LYS A 46 14.96 -1.40 9.39
CA LYS A 46 13.91 -0.89 10.28
C LYS A 46 12.63 -0.60 9.51
N ALA A 47 11.52 -1.07 10.05
CA ALA A 47 10.18 -0.74 9.58
C ALA A 47 9.61 0.47 10.35
N ALA A 48 8.65 1.17 9.73
CA ALA A 48 7.94 2.29 10.33
C ALA A 48 6.49 2.33 9.87
N ALA A 49 5.63 2.99 10.64
CA ALA A 49 4.25 3.29 10.31
C ALA A 49 3.86 4.66 10.89
N ALA A 50 2.92 5.34 10.25
CA ALA A 50 2.38 6.63 10.68
C ALA A 50 0.89 6.72 10.32
N LEU A 51 0.12 7.54 11.05
CA LEU A 51 -1.30 7.82 10.84
C LEU A 51 -1.54 9.33 10.89
#